data_AF-A0A369RX01-F1
#
_entry.id   AF-A0A369RX01-F1
#
_cell.length_a   1.000
_cell.length_b   1.000
_cell.length_c   1.000
_cell.angle_alpha   90.00
_cell.angle_beta   90.00
_cell.angle_gamma   90.00
#
_symmetry.space_group_name_H-M   'P 1'
#
loop_
_entity.id
_entity.type
_entity.pdbx_description
1 polymer ?
#
loop_
_entity_poly.entity_id
_entity_poly.type
_entity_poly.pdbx_seq_one_letter_code
_entity_poly.pdbx_strand_id
1 'polypeptide(L)'
;MNVISFNQFQFAQADNLTGNTFIGSYTWLSSPRIQEIDYRIFGAVIGIAFSSRSLEGFRDYLDRLNFCNNLDNPRFMQLWRQKLSELDLNADMITANCTLDSSLKTQFSNKFYSPIYEAVFVMDAVIAFGHALHKALGYNPTHCPSLITNKLNKNKFNAILCHIRFKGVSSQADGFDSKGNLVHFYSMY
;
A
#
# COMPACT_ATOMS: atom_id res chain seq x y z
N MET A 1 11.53 7.91 -2.35
CA MET A 1 12.51 8.98 -2.60
C MET A 1 13.37 8.65 -3.80
N ASN A 2 13.63 9.60 -4.71
CA ASN A 2 14.56 9.36 -5.83
C ASN A 2 16.02 9.48 -5.35
N VAL A 3 16.96 8.86 -6.06
CA VAL A 3 18.39 8.83 -5.69
C VAL A 3 18.98 10.24 -5.58
N ILE A 4 18.50 11.16 -6.43
CA ILE A 4 19.01 12.53 -6.52
C ILE A 4 18.73 13.31 -5.23
N SER A 5 17.50 13.27 -4.71
CA SER A 5 17.13 13.99 -3.49
C SER A 5 17.78 13.38 -2.23
N PHE A 6 18.03 12.07 -2.21
CA PHE A 6 18.75 11.44 -1.09
C PHE A 6 20.20 11.89 -1.03
N ASN A 7 20.90 11.89 -2.17
CA ASN A 7 22.28 12.32 -2.25
C ASN A 7 22.44 13.79 -1.82
N GLN A 8 21.48 14.66 -2.15
CA GLN A 8 21.48 16.07 -1.72
C GLN A 8 21.46 16.21 -0.19
N PHE A 9 20.66 15.41 0.52
CA PHE A 9 20.66 15.44 1.98
C PHE A 9 21.94 14.84 2.58
N GLN A 10 22.54 13.84 1.93
CA GLN A 10 23.85 13.34 2.35
C GLN A 10 24.94 14.40 2.21
N PHE A 11 24.93 15.20 1.13
CA PHE A 11 25.84 16.34 0.99
C PHE A 11 25.58 17.41 2.04
N ALA A 12 24.33 17.79 2.26
CA ALA A 12 23.97 18.74 3.30
C ALA A 12 24.43 18.28 4.69
N GLN A 13 24.38 16.98 4.95
CA GLN A 13 24.89 16.40 6.19
C GLN A 13 26.42 16.44 6.28
N ALA A 14 27.13 16.11 5.19
CA ALA A 14 28.58 16.17 5.15
C ALA A 14 29.11 17.59 5.42
N ASP A 15 28.40 18.61 4.95
CA ASP A 15 28.74 20.02 5.13
C ASP A 15 28.08 20.65 6.38
N ASN A 16 27.38 19.86 7.20
CA ASN A 16 26.69 20.30 8.42
C ASN A 16 25.72 21.49 8.19
N LEU A 17 25.01 21.46 7.07
CA LEU A 17 24.03 22.48 6.70
C LEU A 17 22.74 22.27 7.49
N THR A 18 22.57 23.07 8.55
CA THR A 18 21.42 23.01 9.47
C THR A 18 20.58 24.30 9.40
N GLY A 19 19.40 24.30 10.03
CA GLY A 19 18.56 25.50 10.14
C GLY A 19 17.65 25.79 8.93
N ASN A 20 17.66 24.92 7.93
CA ASN A 20 16.72 25.01 6.80
C ASN A 20 15.32 24.50 7.20
N THR A 21 14.30 24.93 6.46
CA THR A 21 12.96 24.32 6.53
C THR A 21 12.64 23.72 5.17
N PHE A 22 12.23 22.46 5.15
CA PHE A 22 11.94 21.75 3.91
C PHE A 22 10.44 21.57 3.70
N ILE A 23 9.99 21.76 2.47
CA ILE A 23 8.65 21.40 2.03
C ILE A 23 8.76 20.09 1.26
N GLY A 24 8.11 19.05 1.77
CA GLY A 24 8.25 17.71 1.24
C GLY A 24 7.01 17.17 0.55
N SER A 25 7.25 16.46 -0.56
CA SER A 25 6.22 15.60 -1.15
C SER A 25 6.13 14.31 -0.35
N TYR A 26 4.95 13.70 -0.36
CA TYR A 26 4.70 12.39 0.25
C TYR A 26 5.82 11.38 -0.08
N THR A 27 6.24 11.33 -1.35
CA THR A 27 7.16 10.34 -1.90
C THR A 27 8.57 10.31 -1.31
N TRP A 28 9.08 11.41 -0.75
CA TRP A 28 10.38 11.39 -0.06
C TRP A 28 10.23 11.42 1.45
N LEU A 29 9.17 12.04 1.97
CA LEU A 29 8.87 12.04 3.40
C LEU A 29 8.54 10.65 3.95
N SER A 30 7.91 9.79 3.15
CA SER A 30 7.59 8.41 3.51
C SER A 30 8.74 7.42 3.28
N SER A 31 9.86 7.88 2.73
CA SER A 31 10.97 7.00 2.36
C SER A 31 11.75 6.54 3.58
N PRO A 32 11.97 5.23 3.79
CA PRO A 32 12.81 4.74 4.90
C PRO A 32 14.21 5.35 4.91
N ARG A 33 14.77 5.64 3.72
CA ARG A 33 16.10 6.26 3.59
C ARG A 33 16.19 7.63 4.26
N ILE A 34 15.09 8.37 4.39
CA ILE A 34 15.14 9.69 5.03
C ILE A 34 15.46 9.58 6.54
N GLN A 35 15.16 8.42 7.14
CA GLN A 35 15.48 8.12 8.54
C GLN A 35 16.99 7.92 8.77
N GLU A 36 17.77 7.75 7.69
CA GLU A 36 19.23 7.64 7.74
C GLU A 36 19.91 9.03 7.79
N ILE A 37 19.18 10.10 7.50
CA ILE A 37 19.66 11.48 7.57
C ILE A 37 19.41 12.02 8.98
N ASP A 38 20.40 12.70 9.54
CA ASP A 38 20.34 13.34 10.83
C ASP A 38 19.22 14.39 10.86
N TYR A 39 18.32 14.28 11.84
CA TYR A 39 17.15 15.14 11.97
C TYR A 39 17.52 16.64 12.04
N ARG A 40 18.73 16.98 12.50
CA ARG A 40 19.22 18.36 12.61
C ARG A 40 19.44 19.02 11.25
N ILE A 41 19.69 18.23 10.20
CA ILE A 41 19.80 18.72 8.82
C ILE A 41 18.47 19.27 8.35
N PHE A 42 17.37 18.66 8.79
CA PHE A 42 16.04 19.08 8.37
C PHE A 42 15.51 20.30 9.10
N GLY A 43 15.89 20.52 10.37
CA GLY A 43 15.37 21.61 11.20
C GLY A 43 13.86 21.52 11.44
N ALA A 44 13.07 21.88 10.43
CA ALA A 44 11.64 21.66 10.32
C ALA A 44 11.26 21.11 8.93
N VAL A 45 10.25 20.23 8.88
CA VAL A 45 9.73 19.69 7.63
C VAL A 45 8.22 19.84 7.60
N ILE A 46 7.72 20.47 6.54
CA ILE A 46 6.29 20.59 6.26
C ILE A 46 5.96 19.60 5.15
N GLY A 47 5.06 18.69 5.45
CA GLY A 47 4.73 17.57 4.58
C GLY A 47 3.29 17.54 4.14
N ILE A 48 3.08 16.95 2.96
CA ILE A 48 1.76 16.54 2.52
C ILE A 48 1.66 15.02 2.69
N ALA A 49 0.73 14.58 3.54
CA ALA A 49 0.39 13.18 3.72
C ALA A 49 -1.05 12.91 3.31
N PHE A 50 -1.30 11.65 3.03
CA PHE A 50 -2.64 11.16 2.86
C PHE A 50 -3.17 10.61 4.19
N SER A 51 -4.49 10.58 4.34
CA SER A 51 -5.13 10.13 5.58
C SER A 51 -4.79 8.67 5.89
N SER A 52 -4.20 8.43 7.07
CA SER A 52 -3.84 7.10 7.56
C SER A 52 -5.06 6.23 7.93
N ARG A 53 -6.22 6.86 8.20
CA ARG A 53 -7.47 6.16 8.54
C ARG A 53 -7.93 5.21 7.44
N SER A 54 -7.62 5.53 6.19
CA SER A 54 -7.94 4.69 5.02
C SER A 54 -7.26 3.31 5.05
N LEU A 55 -6.25 3.10 5.89
CA LEU A 55 -5.45 1.86 5.92
C LEU A 55 -5.69 1.00 7.16
N GLU A 56 -6.51 1.42 8.12
CA GLU A 56 -6.68 0.72 9.40
C GLU A 56 -7.11 -0.74 9.20
N GLY A 57 -8.18 -0.97 8.42
CA GLY A 57 -8.63 -2.33 8.12
C GLY A 57 -7.60 -3.18 7.34
N PHE A 58 -6.77 -2.55 6.51
CA PHE A 58 -5.70 -3.25 5.81
C PHE A 58 -4.54 -3.61 6.74
N ARG A 59 -4.18 -2.71 7.66
CA ARG A 59 -3.20 -2.97 8.72
C ARG A 59 -3.66 -4.13 9.58
N ASP A 60 -4.92 -4.13 10.02
CA ASP A 60 -5.49 -5.21 10.81
C ASP A 60 -5.49 -6.56 10.07
N TYR A 61 -5.68 -6.53 8.75
CA TYR A 61 -5.55 -7.72 7.92
C TYR A 61 -4.10 -8.22 7.89
N LEU A 62 -3.13 -7.33 7.62
CA LEU A 62 -1.70 -7.68 7.58
C LEU A 62 -1.20 -8.23 8.92
N ASP A 63 -1.59 -7.61 10.04
CA ASP A 63 -1.18 -8.01 11.39
C ASP A 63 -1.71 -9.41 11.79
N ARG A 64 -2.76 -9.87 11.11
CA ARG A 64 -3.31 -11.22 11.27
C ARG A 64 -2.63 -12.25 10.38
N LEU A 65 -1.93 -11.84 9.33
CA LEU A 65 -1.22 -12.78 8.45
C LEU A 65 0.03 -13.34 9.12
N ASN A 66 0.36 -14.58 8.78
CA ASN A 66 1.62 -15.23 9.09
C ASN A 66 1.83 -16.41 8.14
N PHE A 67 3.00 -17.02 8.18
CA PHE A 67 3.34 -18.17 7.33
C PHE A 67 2.49 -19.43 7.61
N CYS A 68 1.62 -19.44 8.63
CA CYS A 68 0.69 -20.53 8.90
C CYS A 68 -0.66 -20.37 8.20
N ASN A 69 -1.12 -19.15 7.97
CA ASN A 69 -2.48 -18.87 7.48
C ASN A 69 -2.53 -18.25 6.08
N ASN A 70 -1.38 -18.13 5.41
CA ASN A 70 -1.26 -17.56 4.06
C ASN A 70 -0.33 -18.39 3.17
N LEU A 71 -0.49 -19.71 3.20
CA LEU A 71 0.35 -20.68 2.50
C LEU A 71 0.24 -20.56 0.97
N ASP A 72 -0.91 -20.12 0.48
CA ASP A 72 -1.21 -20.01 -0.96
C ASP A 72 -0.50 -18.84 -1.65
N ASN A 73 0.12 -17.94 -0.88
CA ASN A 73 0.88 -16.83 -1.42
C ASN A 73 2.39 -17.16 -1.42
N PRO A 74 2.96 -17.63 -2.55
CA PRO A 74 4.35 -18.09 -2.58
C PRO A 74 5.35 -16.97 -2.31
N ARG A 75 5.04 -15.73 -2.72
CA ARG A 75 5.89 -14.56 -2.45
C ARG A 75 5.89 -14.19 -0.98
N PHE A 76 4.74 -14.30 -0.33
CA PHE A 76 4.62 -14.08 1.10
C PHE A 76 5.41 -15.12 1.91
N MET A 77 5.34 -16.39 1.50
CA MET A 77 6.14 -17.46 2.11
C MET A 77 7.64 -17.24 1.90
N GLN A 78 8.06 -16.80 0.71
CA GLN A 78 9.45 -16.47 0.44
C GLN A 78 9.96 -15.33 1.34
N LEU A 79 9.16 -14.26 1.52
CA LEU A 79 9.50 -13.15 2.41
C LEU A 79 9.65 -13.60 3.87
N TRP A 80 8.75 -14.45 4.35
CA TRP A 80 8.86 -15.01 5.69
C TRP A 80 10.09 -15.88 5.87
N ARG A 81 10.41 -16.75 4.89
CA ARG A 81 11.65 -17.54 4.93
C ARG A 81 12.88 -16.66 5.00
N GLN A 82 12.96 -15.63 4.14
CA GLN A 82 14.06 -14.67 4.16
C GLN A 82 14.20 -14.01 5.54
N LYS A 83 13.09 -13.55 6.12
CA LYS A 83 13.08 -12.88 7.41
C LYS A 83 13.49 -13.77 8.57
N LEU A 84 13.09 -15.03 8.56
CA LEU A 84 13.54 -16.03 9.54
C LEU A 84 15.04 -16.32 9.37
N SER A 85 15.52 -16.42 8.13
CA SER A 85 16.96 -16.61 7.86
C SER A 85 17.82 -15.41 8.27
N GLU A 86 17.32 -14.16 8.14
CA GLU A 86 17.99 -12.94 8.63
C GLU A 86 18.18 -12.93 10.16
N LEU A 87 17.44 -13.78 10.89
CA LEU A 87 17.57 -13.98 12.33
C LEU A 87 18.36 -15.25 12.69
N ASP A 88 19.06 -15.85 11.72
CA ASP A 88 19.79 -17.12 11.87
C ASP A 88 18.91 -18.31 12.34
N LEU A 89 17.60 -18.27 12.01
CA LEU A 89 16.66 -19.33 12.34
C LEU A 89 16.52 -20.33 11.18
N ASN A 90 16.22 -21.59 11.51
CA ASN A 90 15.88 -22.61 10.52
C ASN A 90 14.48 -22.34 9.94
N ALA A 91 14.44 -21.51 8.88
CA ALA A 91 13.23 -21.08 8.22
C ALA A 91 12.37 -22.24 7.71
N ASP A 92 12.97 -23.29 7.16
CA ASP A 92 12.22 -24.42 6.61
C ASP A 92 11.57 -25.26 7.70
N MET A 93 12.27 -25.51 8.81
CA MET A 93 11.68 -26.20 9.96
C MET A 93 10.54 -25.38 10.59
N ILE A 94 10.74 -24.08 10.79
CA ILE A 94 9.73 -23.20 11.41
C ILE A 94 8.49 -23.07 10.53
N THR A 95 8.67 -22.87 9.23
CA THR A 95 7.56 -22.73 8.28
C THR A 95 6.82 -24.05 8.07
N ALA A 96 7.52 -25.19 8.00
CA ALA A 96 6.90 -26.50 7.88
C ALA A 96 6.08 -26.88 9.13
N ASN A 97 6.60 -26.58 10.33
CA ASN A 97 5.93 -26.87 11.59
C ASN A 97 4.91 -25.81 12.00
N CYS A 98 4.75 -24.73 11.21
CA CYS A 98 3.82 -23.64 11.52
C CYS A 98 3.99 -23.12 12.97
N THR A 99 5.23 -22.86 13.39
CA THR A 99 5.52 -22.43 14.77
C THR A 99 5.83 -20.94 14.82
N LEU A 100 4.81 -20.10 15.09
CA LEU A 100 5.00 -18.67 15.36
C LEU A 100 4.86 -18.40 16.85
N ASP A 101 5.99 -18.25 17.55
CA ASP A 101 5.97 -17.82 18.96
C ASP A 101 5.69 -16.31 19.10
N SER A 102 5.40 -15.89 20.33
CA SER A 102 5.11 -14.49 20.66
C SER A 102 6.32 -13.56 20.49
N SER A 103 7.55 -14.07 20.62
CA SER A 103 8.78 -13.31 20.45
C SER A 103 8.99 -12.94 18.98
N LEU A 104 8.88 -13.90 18.07
CA LEU A 104 8.93 -13.69 16.63
C LEU A 104 7.83 -12.75 16.17
N LYS A 105 6.59 -12.95 16.66
CA LYS A 105 5.48 -12.05 16.35
C LYS A 105 5.80 -10.60 16.74
N THR A 106 6.43 -10.38 17.90
CA THR A 106 6.82 -9.05 18.39
C THR A 106 7.97 -8.46 17.59
N GLN A 107 8.95 -9.27 17.18
CA GLN A 107 10.07 -8.80 16.35
C GLN A 107 9.60 -8.35 14.96
N PHE A 108 8.60 -9.01 14.39
CA PHE A 108 8.11 -8.69 13.04
C PHE A 108 6.99 -7.65 13.01
N SER A 109 6.18 -7.50 14.06
CA SER A 109 4.95 -6.68 14.03
C SER A 109 5.14 -5.23 13.59
N ASN A 110 6.23 -4.56 14.00
CA ASN A 110 6.35 -3.11 13.79
C ASN A 110 7.02 -2.69 12.46
N LYS A 111 7.77 -3.58 11.80
CA LYS A 111 8.49 -3.25 10.54
C LYS A 111 8.06 -4.08 9.36
N PHE A 112 7.59 -5.31 9.58
CA PHE A 112 7.23 -6.21 8.50
C PHE A 112 5.89 -5.83 7.84
N TYR A 113 4.93 -5.35 8.64
CA TYR A 113 3.56 -5.04 8.20
C TYR A 113 3.25 -3.55 8.06
N SER A 114 4.26 -2.69 7.99
CA SER A 114 4.02 -1.25 7.81
C SER A 114 3.40 -0.99 6.42
N PRO A 115 2.12 -0.60 6.34
CA PRO A 115 1.46 -0.42 5.06
C PRO A 115 1.99 0.84 4.38
N ILE A 116 2.33 0.71 3.10
CA ILE A 116 2.63 1.87 2.25
C ILE A 116 1.32 2.49 1.76
N TYR A 117 1.27 3.81 1.62
CA TYR A 117 0.05 4.49 1.22
C TYR A 117 -0.40 4.13 -0.19
N GLU A 118 0.53 3.77 -1.06
CA GLU A 118 0.25 3.32 -2.43
C GLU A 118 -0.72 2.12 -2.45
N ALA A 119 -0.79 1.34 -1.37
CA ALA A 119 -1.75 0.27 -1.22
C ALA A 119 -3.21 0.76 -1.31
N VAL A 120 -3.51 1.98 -0.86
CA VAL A 120 -4.88 2.53 -0.96
C VAL A 120 -5.29 2.71 -2.42
N PHE A 121 -4.39 3.16 -3.30
CA PHE A 121 -4.69 3.27 -4.73
C PHE A 121 -4.90 1.91 -5.38
N VAL A 122 -4.17 0.88 -4.95
CA VAL A 122 -4.38 -0.49 -5.41
C VAL A 122 -5.76 -0.99 -4.99
N MET A 123 -6.17 -0.74 -3.74
CA MET A 123 -7.51 -1.09 -3.25
C MET A 123 -8.59 -0.40 -4.08
N ASP A 124 -8.45 0.91 -4.32
CA ASP A 124 -9.42 1.66 -5.13
C ASP A 124 -9.51 1.15 -6.55
N ALA A 125 -8.38 0.80 -7.17
CA ALA A 125 -8.36 0.21 -8.51
C ALA A 125 -9.10 -1.13 -8.54
N VAL A 126 -8.90 -1.99 -7.53
CA VAL A 126 -9.60 -3.29 -7.42
C VAL A 126 -11.10 -3.08 -7.20
N ILE A 127 -11.49 -2.14 -6.35
CA ILE A 127 -12.90 -1.79 -6.10
C ILE A 127 -13.54 -1.26 -7.40
N ALA A 128 -12.92 -0.30 -8.07
CA ALA A 128 -13.40 0.26 -9.33
C ALA A 128 -13.62 -0.85 -10.38
N PHE A 129 -12.64 -1.74 -10.51
CA PHE A 129 -12.71 -2.88 -11.42
C PHE A 129 -13.86 -3.83 -11.05
N GLY A 130 -14.03 -4.15 -9.76
CA GLY A 130 -15.11 -4.99 -9.26
C GLY A 130 -16.50 -4.40 -9.56
N HIS A 131 -16.69 -3.10 -9.32
CA HIS A 131 -17.92 -2.38 -9.66
C HIS A 131 -18.18 -2.37 -11.17
N ALA A 132 -17.15 -2.12 -11.99
CA ALA A 132 -17.28 -2.13 -13.44
C ALA A 132 -17.64 -3.53 -13.96
N LEU A 133 -17.04 -4.58 -13.38
CA LEU A 133 -17.31 -5.96 -13.75
C LEU A 133 -18.74 -6.38 -13.36
N HIS A 134 -19.16 -6.06 -12.15
CA HIS A 134 -20.53 -6.29 -11.67
C HIS A 134 -21.56 -5.67 -12.64
N LYS A 135 -21.33 -4.41 -13.05
CA LYS A 135 -22.19 -3.71 -14.02
C LYS A 135 -22.10 -4.30 -15.43
N ALA A 136 -20.92 -4.67 -15.90
CA ALA A 136 -20.72 -5.25 -17.23
C ALA A 136 -21.42 -6.60 -17.39
N LEU A 137 -21.44 -7.39 -16.31
CA LEU A 137 -22.12 -8.67 -16.25
C LEU A 137 -23.64 -8.53 -16.09
N GLY A 138 -24.16 -7.33 -15.81
CA GLY A 138 -25.61 -7.10 -15.71
C GLY A 138 -26.23 -7.65 -14.43
N TYR A 139 -25.42 -7.80 -13.37
CA TYR A 139 -25.93 -8.20 -12.06
C TYR A 139 -26.87 -7.14 -11.51
N ASN A 140 -27.95 -7.60 -10.89
CA ASN A 140 -28.80 -6.79 -10.04
C ASN A 140 -29.20 -7.62 -8.80
N PRO A 141 -29.78 -7.03 -7.74
CA PRO A 141 -30.10 -7.74 -6.51
C PRO A 141 -30.98 -8.99 -6.69
N THR A 142 -31.71 -9.09 -7.80
CA THR A 142 -32.67 -10.17 -8.10
C THR A 142 -32.23 -11.10 -9.23
N HIS A 143 -31.13 -10.80 -9.92
CA HIS A 143 -30.71 -11.51 -11.13
C HIS A 143 -29.19 -11.61 -11.23
N CYS A 144 -28.73 -12.84 -11.34
CA CYS A 144 -27.33 -13.23 -11.52
C CYS A 144 -27.23 -14.04 -12.82
N PRO A 145 -26.80 -13.44 -13.94
CA PRO A 145 -26.64 -14.17 -15.18
C PRO A 145 -25.44 -15.14 -15.09
N SER A 146 -25.59 -16.34 -15.65
CA SER A 146 -24.53 -17.36 -15.65
C SER A 146 -23.29 -16.86 -16.39
N LEU A 147 -22.12 -16.96 -15.74
CA LEU A 147 -20.82 -16.54 -16.27
C LEU A 147 -20.38 -17.33 -17.52
N ILE A 148 -21.06 -18.44 -17.82
CA ILE A 148 -20.63 -19.44 -18.80
C ILE A 148 -20.86 -18.97 -20.25
N THR A 149 -21.81 -18.06 -20.48
CA THR A 149 -22.26 -17.68 -21.84
C THR A 149 -21.80 -16.30 -22.31
N ASN A 150 -21.38 -15.41 -21.41
CA ASN A 150 -21.05 -14.04 -21.76
C ASN A 150 -19.54 -13.81 -21.82
N LYS A 151 -18.95 -13.89 -23.03
CA LYS A 151 -17.63 -13.30 -23.26
C LYS A 151 -17.70 -11.81 -22.92
N LEU A 152 -16.88 -11.38 -21.96
CA LEU A 152 -16.78 -9.98 -21.59
C LEU A 152 -16.30 -9.16 -22.80
N ASN A 153 -17.16 -8.28 -23.30
CA ASN A 153 -16.78 -7.34 -24.35
C ASN A 153 -15.87 -6.26 -23.74
N LYS A 154 -14.58 -6.27 -24.12
CA LYS A 154 -13.56 -5.34 -23.59
C LYS A 154 -13.91 -3.86 -23.83
N ASN A 155 -14.44 -3.51 -25.01
CA ASN A 155 -14.80 -2.13 -25.32
C ASN A 155 -15.97 -1.65 -24.47
N LYS A 156 -16.98 -2.51 -24.29
CA LYS A 156 -18.12 -2.24 -23.40
C LYS A 156 -17.66 -2.11 -21.94
N PHE A 157 -16.76 -3.00 -21.49
CA PHE A 157 -16.19 -2.93 -20.15
C PHE A 157 -15.40 -1.64 -19.92
N ASN A 158 -14.52 -1.26 -20.86
CA ASN A 158 -13.75 -0.02 -20.76
C ASN A 158 -14.67 1.21 -20.73
N ALA A 159 -15.71 1.25 -21.57
CA ALA A 159 -16.69 2.33 -21.55
C ALA A 159 -17.42 2.43 -20.20
N ILE A 160 -17.73 1.29 -19.57
CA ILE A 160 -18.29 1.24 -18.22
C ILE A 160 -17.26 1.75 -17.19
N LEU A 161 -16.03 1.25 -17.23
CA LEU A 161 -14.97 1.59 -16.28
C LEU A 161 -14.66 3.09 -16.30
N CYS A 162 -14.65 3.75 -17.46
CA CYS A 162 -14.43 5.19 -17.56
C CYS A 162 -15.51 6.05 -16.87
N HIS A 163 -16.71 5.51 -16.67
CA HIS A 163 -17.86 6.23 -16.09
C HIS A 163 -18.40 5.55 -14.83
N ILE A 164 -17.62 4.65 -14.23
CA ILE A 164 -18.06 3.89 -13.07
C ILE A 164 -18.07 4.81 -11.85
N ARG A 165 -19.15 4.72 -11.07
CA ARG A 165 -19.24 5.34 -9.75
C ARG A 165 -19.04 4.27 -8.70
N PHE A 166 -18.16 4.54 -7.76
CA PHE A 166 -17.83 3.65 -6.65
C PHE A 166 -17.30 4.50 -5.51
N LYS A 167 -17.46 3.99 -4.28
CA LYS A 167 -16.88 4.61 -3.10
C LYS A 167 -15.51 3.97 -2.84
N GLY A 168 -14.45 4.72 -3.12
CA GLY A 168 -13.08 4.31 -2.82
C GLY A 168 -12.75 4.40 -1.33
N VAL A 169 -11.61 3.81 -0.97
CA VAL A 169 -10.96 3.90 0.33
C VAL A 169 -10.15 5.19 0.46
N SER A 170 -9.57 5.70 -0.65
CA SER A 170 -8.71 6.90 -0.63
C SER A 170 -9.45 8.24 -0.68
N SER A 171 -10.71 8.25 -1.15
CA SER A 171 -11.43 9.48 -1.43
C SER A 171 -12.92 9.35 -1.11
N GLN A 172 -13.55 10.49 -0.85
CA GLN A 172 -15.01 10.60 -0.78
C GLN A 172 -15.64 10.78 -2.16
N ALA A 173 -14.85 10.78 -3.24
CA ALA A 173 -15.34 10.98 -4.58
C ALA A 173 -16.04 9.72 -5.12
N ASP A 174 -17.15 9.91 -5.83
CA ASP A 174 -17.96 8.84 -6.42
C ASP A 174 -17.42 8.43 -7.81
N GLY A 175 -16.15 8.05 -7.87
CA GLY A 175 -15.50 7.55 -9.10
C GLY A 175 -14.49 8.51 -9.74
N PHE A 176 -14.23 8.29 -11.03
CA PHE A 176 -13.21 9.04 -11.79
C PHE A 176 -13.75 10.35 -12.37
N ASP A 177 -12.88 11.36 -12.46
CA ASP A 177 -13.15 12.60 -13.20
C ASP A 177 -13.12 12.38 -14.72
N SER A 178 -13.42 13.43 -15.50
CA SER A 178 -13.42 13.36 -16.98
C SER A 178 -12.07 13.05 -17.61
N LYS A 179 -10.98 13.10 -16.82
CA LYS A 179 -9.61 12.76 -17.24
C LYS A 179 -9.18 11.38 -16.71
N GLY A 180 -10.04 10.68 -15.97
CA GLY A 180 -9.73 9.39 -15.37
C GLY A 180 -9.02 9.46 -14.02
N ASN A 181 -8.95 10.63 -13.38
CA ASN A 181 -8.31 10.78 -12.07
C ASN A 181 -9.30 10.57 -10.92
N LEU A 182 -8.80 10.08 -9.80
CA LEU A 182 -9.50 10.15 -8.52
C LEU A 182 -9.21 11.50 -7.87
N VAL A 183 -10.24 12.10 -7.27
CA VAL A 183 -10.09 13.35 -6.50
C VAL A 183 -9.68 13.01 -5.08
N HIS A 184 -8.47 13.39 -4.67
CA HIS A 184 -7.94 13.10 -3.34
C HIS A 184 -7.90 14.34 -2.46
N PHE A 185 -8.05 14.10 -1.15
CA PHE A 185 -7.83 15.12 -0.12
C PHE A 185 -6.50 14.84 0.57
N TYR A 186 -5.75 15.90 0.82
CA TYR A 186 -4.44 15.84 1.43
C TYR A 186 -4.47 16.48 2.82
N SER A 187 -3.70 15.91 3.75
CA SER A 187 -3.43 16.51 5.05
C SER A 187 -2.03 17.14 5.03
N MET A 188 -1.91 18.34 5.58
CA MET A 188 -0.61 18.95 5.87
C MET A 188 -0.18 18.61 7.29
N TYR A 189 1.11 18.34 7.50
CA TYR A 189 1.71 18.08 8.80
C TYR A 189 3.09 18.70 8.93
#